data_AF-A0A380XA62-F1
#
_entry.id   AF-A0A380XA62-F1
#
_cell.length_a   1.000
_cell.length_b   1.000
_cell.length_c   1.000
_cell.angle_alpha   90.00
_cell.angle_beta   90.00
_cell.angle_gamma   90.00
#
_symmetry.space_group_name_H-M   'P 1'
#
loop_
_entity.id
_entity.type
_entity.pdbx_description
1 polymer ?
#
loop_
_entity_poly.entity_id
_entity_poly.type
_entity_poly.pdbx_seq_one_letter_code
_entity_poly.pdbx_strand_id
1 'polypeptide(L)'
;MQSQLPTTQRKSQRLPSEIEKLVDQIFSQLFAACPAMRSQFDEVQLPITKRTWVLGFAENNIRTIEQVRAGMRKVRSKPDDYFPSVGKFISWCKQDRYEALGLPNEDELYDRLKKFQGYGMLEIHNSTLRAMRNIGC
;
A
#
# COMPACT_ATOMS: atom_id res chain seq x y z
N MET A 1 1.19 30.44 -39.66
CA MET A 1 0.60 29.47 -38.72
C MET A 1 1.72 28.95 -37.83
N GLN A 2 1.84 29.44 -36.60
CA GLN A 2 2.77 28.90 -35.59
C GLN A 2 1.92 28.44 -34.42
N SER A 3 1.75 27.12 -34.32
CA SER A 3 1.08 26.44 -33.22
C SER A 3 2.06 26.31 -32.05
N GLN A 4 1.85 27.08 -30.99
CA GLN A 4 2.50 26.89 -29.69
C GLN A 4 1.82 25.74 -28.94
N LEU A 5 2.60 24.74 -28.53
CA LEU A 5 2.20 23.70 -27.59
C LEU A 5 2.11 24.28 -26.17
N PRO A 6 1.08 23.93 -25.37
CA PRO A 6 0.99 24.36 -23.97
C PRO A 6 2.02 23.61 -23.12
N THR A 7 2.84 24.38 -22.41
CA THR A 7 3.80 23.93 -21.41
C THR A 7 3.09 23.14 -20.31
N THR A 8 3.36 21.83 -20.24
CA THR A 8 2.95 20.98 -19.11
C THR A 8 3.60 21.50 -17.82
N GLN A 9 2.77 22.01 -16.90
CA GLN A 9 3.19 22.53 -15.61
C GLN A 9 3.77 21.42 -14.72
N ARG A 10 5.07 21.47 -14.43
CA ARG A 10 5.75 20.60 -13.46
C ARG A 10 5.39 21.01 -12.02
N LYS A 11 4.23 20.58 -11.54
CA LYS A 11 3.72 20.80 -10.17
C LYS A 11 4.45 19.92 -9.12
N SER A 12 5.79 19.90 -9.12
CA SER A 12 6.57 18.84 -8.43
C SER A 12 7.30 19.25 -7.14
N GLN A 13 7.05 20.41 -6.54
CA GLN A 13 7.88 20.89 -5.40
C GLN A 13 7.13 21.26 -4.12
N ARG A 14 5.82 20.99 -4.00
CA ARG A 14 5.05 21.22 -2.75
C ARG A 14 4.86 19.98 -1.87
N LEU A 15 5.57 18.90 -2.14
CA LEU A 15 5.34 17.60 -1.49
C LEU A 15 5.92 17.48 -0.05
N PRO A 16 7.09 18.06 0.30
CA PRO A 16 7.68 17.84 1.62
C PRO A 16 6.81 18.36 2.78
N SER A 17 6.26 19.56 2.65
CA SER A 17 5.53 20.22 3.74
C SER A 17 4.16 19.60 4.05
N GLU A 18 3.51 18.99 3.05
CA GLU A 18 2.26 18.26 3.25
C GLU A 18 2.51 16.93 3.97
N ILE A 19 3.59 16.23 3.62
CA ILE A 19 3.98 14.96 4.26
C ILE A 19 4.45 15.20 5.70
N GLU A 20 5.19 16.28 5.95
CA GLU A 20 5.58 16.70 7.31
C GLU A 20 4.37 16.86 8.23
N LYS A 21 3.35 17.60 7.80
CA LYS A 21 2.11 17.79 8.57
C LYS A 21 1.40 16.46 8.83
N LEU A 22 1.37 15.58 7.84
CA LEU A 22 0.78 14.25 7.97
C LEU A 22 1.54 13.41 9.03
N VAL A 23 2.87 13.44 9.00
CA VAL A 23 3.72 12.75 9.98
C VAL A 23 3.52 13.33 11.38
N ASP A 24 3.45 14.66 11.53
CA ASP A 24 3.16 15.28 12.82
C ASP A 24 1.81 14.86 13.40
N GLN A 25 0.78 14.76 12.57
CA GLN A 25 -0.53 14.25 12.95
C GLN A 25 -0.48 12.78 13.35
N ILE A 26 0.32 11.95 12.66
CA ILE A 26 0.51 10.55 13.01
C ILE A 26 1.11 10.41 14.39
N PHE A 27 2.23 11.08 14.66
CA PHE A 27 2.90 11.01 15.96
C PHE A 27 1.98 11.48 17.09
N SER A 28 1.20 12.53 16.85
CA SER A 28 0.21 12.99 17.82
C SER A 28 -0.83 11.91 18.13
N GLN A 29 -1.32 11.19 17.12
CA GLN A 29 -2.26 10.10 17.32
C GLN A 29 -1.63 8.84 17.92
N LEU A 30 -0.37 8.52 17.59
CA LEU A 30 0.36 7.40 18.18
C LEU A 30 0.50 7.62 19.70
N PHE A 31 0.90 8.82 20.12
CA PHE A 31 1.04 9.15 21.53
C PHE A 31 -0.31 9.27 22.26
N ALA A 32 -1.37 9.67 21.56
CA ALA A 32 -2.73 9.66 22.11
C ALA A 32 -3.27 8.23 22.29
N ALA A 33 -2.93 7.30 21.38
CA ALA A 33 -3.35 5.91 21.45
C ALA A 33 -2.57 5.13 22.52
N CYS A 34 -1.27 5.40 22.67
CA CYS A 34 -0.41 4.79 23.67
C CYS A 34 0.59 5.84 24.21
N PRO A 35 0.37 6.39 25.42
CA PRO A 35 1.28 7.34 26.03
C PRO A 35 2.70 6.79 26.27
N ALA A 36 2.84 5.48 26.50
CA ALA A 36 4.13 4.82 26.72
C ALA A 36 5.07 4.87 25.49
N MET A 37 4.52 5.08 24.29
CA MET A 37 5.33 5.33 23.10
C MET A 37 6.08 6.66 23.18
N ARG A 38 5.51 7.67 23.86
CA ARG A 38 6.14 8.99 23.97
C ARG A 38 7.40 8.95 24.82
N SER A 39 7.43 8.14 25.88
CA SER A 39 8.59 8.03 26.76
C SER A 39 9.81 7.38 26.11
N GLN A 40 9.69 6.85 24.90
CA GLN A 40 10.81 6.30 24.12
C GLN A 40 11.62 7.37 23.38
N PHE A 41 11.15 8.62 23.36
CA PHE A 41 11.76 9.70 22.57
C PHE A 41 12.19 10.89 23.44
N ASP A 42 13.45 11.24 23.32
CA ASP A 42 13.98 12.51 23.82
C ASP A 42 13.71 13.66 22.83
N GLU A 43 13.93 14.90 23.29
CA GLU A 43 13.73 16.13 22.51
C GLU A 43 14.56 16.15 21.20
N VAL A 44 15.72 15.47 21.20
CA VAL A 44 16.57 15.33 20.01
C VAL A 44 16.12 14.19 19.10
N GLN A 45 15.66 13.07 19.65
CA GLN A 45 15.32 11.86 18.88
C GLN A 45 14.00 11.99 18.14
N LEU A 46 13.02 12.66 18.72
CA LEU A 46 11.70 12.87 18.11
C LEU A 46 11.77 13.57 16.73
N PRO A 47 12.44 14.73 16.57
CA PRO A 47 12.50 15.40 15.27
C PRO A 47 13.31 14.60 14.23
N ILE A 48 14.36 13.88 14.64
CA ILE A 48 15.13 13.00 13.75
C ILE A 48 14.21 11.89 13.23
N THR A 49 13.49 11.22 14.13
CA THR A 49 12.57 10.14 13.78
C THR A 49 11.47 10.63 12.84
N LYS A 50 10.88 11.81 13.10
CA LYS A 50 9.89 12.42 12.21
C LYS A 50 10.44 12.67 10.81
N ARG A 51 11.67 13.19 10.67
CA ARG A 51 12.32 13.37 9.36
C ARG A 51 12.49 12.05 8.62
N THR A 52 12.92 10.99 9.32
CA THR A 52 13.02 9.65 8.75
C THR A 52 11.65 9.15 8.24
N TRP A 53 10.58 9.43 8.99
CA TRP A 53 9.22 9.10 8.57
C TRP A 53 8.78 9.89 7.34
N VAL A 54 9.08 11.19 7.27
CA VAL A 54 8.79 12.02 6.09
C VAL A 54 9.47 11.47 4.84
N LEU A 55 10.75 11.11 4.95
CA LEU A 55 11.50 10.51 3.85
C LEU A 55 10.88 9.18 3.42
N GLY A 56 10.64 8.27 4.37
CA GLY A 56 10.04 6.97 4.07
C GLY A 56 8.66 7.08 3.41
N PHE A 57 7.85 8.06 3.82
CA PHE A 57 6.53 8.34 3.25
C PHE A 57 6.63 8.90 1.83
N ALA A 58 7.56 9.83 1.61
CA ALA A 58 7.82 10.39 0.29
C ALA A 58 8.28 9.31 -0.71
N GLU A 59 9.21 8.44 -0.31
CA GLU A 59 9.71 7.32 -1.10
C GLU A 59 8.63 6.29 -1.43
N ASN A 60 7.71 6.03 -0.48
CA ASN A 60 6.66 5.03 -0.63
C ASN A 60 5.32 5.57 -1.14
N ASN A 61 5.27 6.84 -1.54
CA ASN A 61 4.06 7.53 -2.00
C ASN A 61 2.88 7.41 -1.02
N ILE A 62 3.16 7.55 0.28
CA ILE A 62 2.13 7.72 1.32
C ILE A 62 1.84 9.21 1.43
N ARG A 63 0.72 9.64 0.85
CA ARG A 63 0.36 11.07 0.71
C ARG A 63 -1.06 11.41 1.15
N THR A 64 -1.90 10.40 1.40
CA THR A 64 -3.31 10.64 1.75
C THR A 64 -3.60 10.23 3.20
N ILE A 65 -4.60 10.89 3.78
CA ILE A 65 -5.07 10.60 5.14
C ILE A 65 -5.68 9.20 5.19
N GLU A 66 -6.34 8.76 4.11
CA GLU A 66 -6.95 7.44 4.00
C GLU A 66 -5.92 6.31 4.14
N GLN A 67 -4.75 6.44 3.51
CA GLN A 67 -3.63 5.50 3.66
C GLN A 67 -3.15 5.44 5.12
N VAL A 68 -3.11 6.59 5.80
CA VAL A 68 -2.67 6.66 7.19
C VAL A 68 -3.72 6.10 8.16
N ARG A 69 -5.01 6.30 7.90
CA ARG A 69 -6.11 5.77 8.71
C ARG A 69 -6.02 4.25 8.83
N ALA A 70 -5.64 3.57 7.74
CA ALA A 70 -5.37 2.13 7.73
C ALA A 70 -4.27 1.74 8.72
N GLY A 71 -3.11 2.39 8.64
CA GLY A 71 -2.01 2.19 9.59
C GLY A 71 -2.44 2.42 11.03
N MET A 72 -3.18 3.51 11.29
CA MET A 72 -3.69 3.84 12.61
C MET A 72 -4.73 2.85 13.15
N ARG A 73 -5.57 2.24 12.28
CA ARG A 73 -6.46 1.14 12.69
C ARG A 73 -5.64 -0.05 13.20
N LYS A 74 -4.56 -0.39 12.50
CA LYS A 74 -3.69 -1.50 12.90
C LYS A 74 -2.98 -1.24 14.23
N VAL A 75 -2.54 -0.01 14.47
CA VAL A 75 -2.00 0.40 15.78
C VAL A 75 -3.02 0.17 16.88
N ARG A 76 -4.26 0.67 16.72
CA ARG A 76 -5.31 0.52 17.74
C ARG A 76 -5.77 -0.93 17.95
N SER A 77 -5.66 -1.78 16.94
CA SER A 77 -6.05 -3.19 17.07
C SER A 77 -5.06 -4.02 17.89
N LYS A 78 -3.83 -3.53 18.06
CA LYS A 78 -2.78 -4.25 18.76
C LYS A 78 -2.78 -3.87 20.24
N PRO A 79 -2.65 -4.85 21.15
CA PRO A 79 -2.53 -4.59 22.58
C PRO A 79 -1.09 -4.27 23.01
N ASP A 80 -0.13 -4.17 22.08
CA ASP A 80 1.28 -3.93 22.39
C ASP A 80 1.62 -2.43 22.48
N ASP A 81 2.49 -2.08 23.42
CA ASP A 81 3.00 -0.72 23.62
C ASP A 81 4.26 -0.42 22.77
N TYR A 82 4.50 -1.22 21.72
CA TYR A 82 5.72 -1.14 20.91
C TYR A 82 5.59 -0.09 19.79
N PHE A 83 6.59 0.79 19.68
CA PHE A 83 6.60 1.79 18.62
C PHE A 83 6.98 1.16 17.27
N PRO A 84 6.13 1.21 16.23
CA PRO A 84 6.43 0.60 14.95
C PRO A 84 7.58 1.30 14.23
N SER A 85 8.42 0.54 13.52
CA SER A 85 9.37 1.14 12.57
C SER A 85 8.62 1.78 11.39
N VAL A 86 9.25 2.76 10.73
CA VAL A 86 8.66 3.45 9.55
C VAL A 86 8.22 2.46 8.47
N GLY A 87 9.06 1.49 8.14
CA GLY A 87 8.74 0.47 7.12
C GLY A 87 7.57 -0.43 7.55
N LYS A 88 7.50 -0.77 8.84
CA LYS A 88 6.38 -1.56 9.37
C LYS A 88 5.08 -0.78 9.29
N PHE A 89 5.07 0.50 9.67
CA PHE A 89 3.88 1.34 9.56
C PHE A 89 3.43 1.51 8.10
N ILE A 90 4.38 1.75 7.19
CA ILE A 90 4.09 1.87 5.74
C ILE A 90 3.46 0.58 5.20
N SER A 91 3.87 -0.60 5.67
CA SER A 91 3.26 -1.87 5.25
C SER A 91 1.75 -1.90 5.57
N TRP A 92 1.35 -1.40 6.74
CA TRP A 92 -0.06 -1.32 7.15
C TRP A 92 -0.83 -0.30 6.32
N CYS A 93 -0.20 0.83 5.98
CA CYS A 93 -0.81 1.84 5.10
C CYS A 93 -1.10 1.30 3.68
N LYS A 94 -0.35 0.28 3.23
CA LYS A 94 -0.51 -0.32 1.90
C LYS A 94 -1.52 -1.48 1.87
N GLN A 95 -1.65 -2.24 2.96
CA GLN A 95 -2.51 -3.43 3.01
C GLN A 95 -3.99 -3.11 2.74
N ASP A 96 -4.53 -2.03 3.32
CA ASP A 96 -5.93 -1.63 3.14
C ASP A 96 -6.26 -1.15 1.71
N ARG A 97 -5.25 -0.80 0.88
CA ARG A 97 -5.53 -0.36 -0.49
C ARG A 97 -6.09 -1.48 -1.36
N TYR A 98 -5.70 -2.72 -1.11
CA TYR A 98 -6.17 -3.86 -1.89
C TYR A 98 -7.60 -4.23 -1.51
N GLU A 99 -7.88 -4.33 -0.21
CA GLU A 99 -9.22 -4.63 0.31
C GLU A 99 -10.24 -3.55 -0.12
N ALA A 100 -9.89 -2.26 -0.03
CA ALA A 100 -10.77 -1.18 -0.45
C ALA A 100 -11.07 -1.17 -1.97
N LEU A 101 -10.21 -1.78 -2.79
CA LEU A 101 -10.42 -1.94 -4.23
C LEU A 101 -11.09 -3.29 -4.58
N GLY A 102 -11.48 -4.09 -3.58
CA GLY A 102 -12.00 -5.44 -3.78
C GLY A 102 -10.98 -6.41 -4.37
N LEU A 103 -9.69 -6.06 -4.32
CA LEU A 103 -8.61 -6.91 -4.80
C LEU A 103 -8.31 -7.99 -3.75
N PRO A 104 -8.06 -9.24 -4.20
CA PRO A 104 -7.77 -10.34 -3.30
C PRO A 104 -6.47 -10.08 -2.52
N ASN A 105 -6.41 -10.58 -1.29
CA ASN A 105 -5.14 -10.67 -0.56
C ASN A 105 -4.21 -11.70 -1.22
N GLU A 106 -2.96 -11.81 -0.75
CA GLU A 106 -1.96 -12.69 -1.37
C GLU A 106 -2.41 -14.16 -1.42
N ASP A 107 -2.95 -14.70 -0.32
CA ASP A 107 -3.44 -16.08 -0.26
C ASP A 107 -4.63 -16.30 -1.21
N GLU A 108 -5.58 -15.38 -1.22
CA GLU A 108 -6.75 -15.42 -2.10
C GLU A 108 -6.35 -15.27 -3.57
N LEU A 109 -5.32 -14.48 -3.87
CA LEU A 109 -4.77 -14.34 -5.22
C LEU A 109 -4.18 -15.67 -5.70
N TYR A 110 -3.41 -16.37 -4.86
CA TYR A 110 -2.89 -17.70 -5.19
C TYR A 110 -4.01 -18.70 -5.46
N ASP A 111 -5.07 -18.68 -4.66
CA ASP A 111 -6.23 -19.56 -4.87
C ASP A 111 -6.98 -19.24 -6.16
N ARG A 112 -7.21 -17.96 -6.46
CA ARG A 112 -7.82 -17.53 -7.73
C ARG A 112 -6.95 -17.91 -8.92
N LEU A 113 -5.62 -17.76 -8.82
CA LEU A 113 -4.67 -18.13 -9.86
C LEU A 113 -4.68 -19.64 -10.13
N LYS A 114 -4.62 -20.46 -9.08
CA LYS A 114 -4.72 -21.94 -9.21
C LYS A 114 -6.01 -22.36 -9.91
N LYS A 115 -7.14 -21.77 -9.51
CA LYS A 115 -8.45 -22.01 -10.16
C LYS A 115 -8.37 -21.65 -11.65
N PHE A 116 -7.88 -20.47 -11.99
CA PHE A 116 -7.74 -20.01 -13.38
C PHE A 116 -6.82 -20.92 -14.22
N GLN A 117 -5.69 -21.35 -13.66
CA GLN A 117 -4.78 -22.32 -14.31
C GLN A 117 -5.45 -23.67 -14.57
N GLY A 118 -6.32 -24.13 -13.66
CA GLY A 118 -7.12 -25.34 -13.86
C GLY A 118 -8.13 -25.24 -15.01
N TYR A 119 -8.70 -24.05 -15.26
CA TYR A 119 -9.60 -23.82 -16.40
C TYR A 119 -8.86 -23.70 -17.74
N GLY A 120 -7.61 -23.23 -17.75
CA GLY A 120 -6.79 -23.11 -18.97
C GLY A 120 -6.36 -24.43 -19.63
N MET A 121 -6.58 -25.57 -18.97
CA MET A 121 -6.26 -26.92 -19.49
C MET A 121 -7.47 -27.67 -20.07
N LEU A 122 -8.68 -27.10 -20.04
CA LEU A 122 -9.89 -27.80 -20.50
C LEU A 122 -10.28 -27.58 -21.98
N GLU A 123 -9.58 -26.71 -22.72
CA GLU A 123 -9.95 -26.42 -24.13
C GLU A 123 -8.98 -26.93 -25.21
N ILE A 124 -7.91 -27.67 -24.87
CA ILE A 124 -7.02 -28.28 -25.89
C ILE A 124 -7.35 -29.77 -26.14
N HIS A 125 -8.17 -30.42 -25.31
CA HIS A 125 -8.47 -31.86 -25.44
C HIS A 125 -9.83 -32.22 -26.06
N ASN A 126 -10.59 -31.27 -26.63
CA ASN A 126 -11.86 -31.61 -27.30
C ASN A 126 -11.88 -31.30 -28.82
N SER A 127 -11.08 -30.34 -29.29
CA SER A 127 -11.02 -30.04 -30.74
C SER A 127 -10.26 -31.10 -31.54
N THR A 128 -9.32 -31.83 -30.94
CA THR A 128 -8.57 -32.89 -31.63
C THR A 128 -9.33 -34.23 -31.67
N LEU A 129 -10.08 -34.58 -30.60
CA LEU A 129 -10.76 -35.87 -30.50
C LEU A 129 -12.02 -35.97 -31.37
N ARG A 130 -12.69 -34.84 -31.68
CA ARG A 130 -13.86 -34.83 -32.57
C ARG A 130 -13.47 -34.88 -34.05
N ALA A 131 -12.31 -34.36 -34.43
CA ALA A 131 -11.80 -34.40 -35.81
C ALA A 131 -11.23 -35.76 -36.20
N MET A 132 -10.63 -36.50 -35.25
CA MET A 132 -10.05 -37.83 -35.52
C MET A 132 -11.07 -38.97 -35.60
N ARG A 133 -12.32 -38.77 -35.14
CA ARG A 133 -13.40 -39.77 -35.25
C ARG A 133 -14.17 -39.72 -36.58
N ASN A 134 -13.92 -38.72 -37.43
CA ASN A 134 -14.67 -38.50 -38.67
C ASN A 134 -13.82 -38.58 -39.95
N ILE A 135 -12.55 -39.04 -39.84
CA ILE A 135 -11.61 -39.17 -40.97
C ILE A 135 -11.03 -40.60 -41.10
N GLY A 136 -11.41 -41.54 -40.23
CA GLY A 136 -10.96 -42.93 -40.30
C GLY A 136 -12.11 -43.92 -40.43
N CYS A 137 -12.31 -44.40 -41.66
CA CYS A 137 -13.02 -45.63 -42.08
C CYS A 137 -14.49 -45.82 -41.69
#